data_AF-A0A967QUG1-F1
#
_entry.id   AF-A0A967QUG1-F1
#
_cell.length_a   1.000
_cell.length_b   1.000
_cell.length_c   1.000
_cell.angle_alpha   90.00
_cell.angle_beta   90.00
_cell.angle_gamma   90.00
#
_symmetry.space_group_name_H-M   'P 1'
#
loop_
_entity.id
_entity.type
_entity.pdbx_description
1 polymer ?
#
loop_
_entity_poly.entity_id
_entity_poly.type
_entity_poly.pdbx_seq_one_letter_code
_entity_poly.pdbx_strand_id
1 'polypeptide(L)' 'MPAVDCDLDHTVAWSEGGPTAVHNLAPLCRHDHRLRHEAGWSHRPLGGGDHEWTSPLGRRYTTSGRSP' A
#
# COMPACT_ATOMS: atom_id res chain seq x y z
N MET A 1 5.10 6.21 13.32
CA MET A 1 5.57 7.47 12.71
C MET A 1 4.90 7.58 11.35
N PRO A 2 4.09 8.62 11.09
CA PRO A 2 3.54 8.87 9.76
C PRO A 2 4.66 9.28 8.78
N ALA A 3 4.49 8.98 7.50
CA ALA A 3 5.41 9.42 6.45
C ALA A 3 5.30 10.93 6.22
N VAL A 4 6.44 11.59 5.97
CA VAL A 4 6.49 13.03 5.64
C VAL A 4 6.18 13.31 4.17
N ASP A 5 6.44 12.33 3.29
CA ASP A 5 6.19 12.37 1.85
C ASP A 5 5.61 11.02 1.39
N CYS A 6 4.63 11.07 0.49
CA CYS A 6 4.00 9.89 -0.11
C CYS A 6 3.79 10.07 -1.61
N ASP A 7 3.93 8.97 -2.35
CA ASP A 7 3.50 8.82 -3.73
C ASP A 7 2.10 8.19 -3.75
N LEU A 8 1.19 8.70 -4.59
CA LEU A 8 -0.10 8.05 -4.81
C LEU A 8 0.09 6.89 -5.77
N ASP A 9 -0.16 5.68 -5.27
CA ASP A 9 0.07 4.44 -6.01
C ASP A 9 -1.24 3.68 -6.21
N HIS A 10 -1.43 3.11 -7.39
CA HIS A 10 -2.62 2.33 -7.68
C HIS A 10 -2.60 0.99 -6.93
N THR A 11 -3.63 0.66 -6.16
CA THR A 11 -3.73 -0.65 -5.49
C THR A 11 -3.85 -1.78 -6.53
N VAL A 12 -4.78 -1.66 -7.48
CA VAL A 12 -4.81 -2.45 -8.71
C VAL A 12 -4.04 -1.68 -9.78
N ALA A 13 -2.99 -2.28 -10.33
CA ALA A 13 -2.11 -1.59 -11.26
C ALA A 13 -2.89 -1.02 -12.46
N TRP A 14 -2.54 0.19 -12.88
CA TRP A 14 -3.13 0.82 -14.06
C TRP A 14 -2.94 -0.06 -15.32
N SER A 15 -1.79 -0.71 -15.46
CA SER A 15 -1.48 -1.65 -16.55
C SER A 15 -2.38 -2.89 -16.57
N GLU A 16 -2.99 -3.24 -15.44
CA GLU A 16 -3.94 -4.36 -15.29
C GLU A 16 -5.40 -3.88 -15.43
N GLY A 17 -5.62 -2.63 -15.84
CA GLY A 17 -6.95 -2.03 -15.98
C GLY A 17 -7.47 -1.34 -14.71
N GLY A 18 -6.62 -1.14 -13.70
CA GLY A 18 -6.99 -0.41 -12.49
C GLY A 18 -7.37 1.06 -12.77
N PRO A 19 -8.52 1.55 -12.27
CA PRO A 19 -8.96 2.92 -12.54
C PRO A 19 -8.12 3.93 -11.75
N THR A 20 -7.89 5.11 -12.31
CA THR A 20 -7.39 6.26 -11.54
C THR A 20 -8.56 6.88 -10.78
N ALA A 21 -8.83 6.34 -9.59
CA ALA A 21 -9.92 6.75 -8.72
C ALA A 21 -9.48 6.76 -7.26
N VAL A 22 -10.10 7.61 -6.44
CA VAL A 22 -9.76 7.77 -5.01
C VAL A 22 -9.75 6.43 -4.26
N HIS A 23 -10.65 5.51 -4.60
CA HIS A 23 -10.75 4.19 -3.96
C HIS A 23 -9.65 3.20 -4.41
N ASN A 24 -8.94 3.49 -5.49
CA ASN A 24 -7.87 2.64 -6.03
C ASN A 24 -6.49 3.28 -5.86
N LEU A 25 -6.36 4.41 -5.14
CA LEU A 25 -5.09 5.05 -4.86
C LEU A 25 -4.76 4.94 -3.37
N ALA A 26 -3.53 4.56 -3.04
CA ALA A 26 -3.01 4.54 -1.68
C ALA A 26 -1.79 5.48 -1.58
N PRO A 27 -1.71 6.35 -0.55
CA PRO A 27 -0.54 7.17 -0.31
C PRO A 27 0.56 6.30 0.34
N LEU A 28 1.50 5.83 -0.47
CA LEU A 28 2.63 5.02 0.00
C LEU A 28 3.88 5.87 0.12
N CYS A 29 4.65 5.70 1.20
CA CYS A 29 5.97 6.30 1.26
C CYS A 29 6.91 5.59 0.27
N ARG A 30 8.05 6.21 -0.06
CA ARG A 30 9.02 5.62 -1.00
C ARG A 30 9.48 4.20 -0.60
N HIS A 31 9.59 3.91 0.69
CA HIS A 31 9.95 2.57 1.17
C HIS A 31 8.88 1.54 0.80
N ASP A 32 7.63 1.84 1.12
CA ASP A 32 6.48 0.96 0.89
C ASP A 32 6.19 0.79 -0.61
N HIS A 33 6.35 1.87 -1.38
CA HIS A 33 6.24 1.84 -2.84
C HIS A 33 7.26 0.85 -3.45
N ARG A 34 8.52 0.86 -2.99
CA ARG A 34 9.54 -0.09 -3.46
C ARG A 34 9.25 -1.51 -3.02
N LEU A 35 8.75 -1.72 -1.81
CA LEU A 35 8.37 -3.06 -1.35
C LEU A 35 7.35 -3.69 -2.29
N ARG A 36 6.36 -2.91 -2.74
CA ARG A 36 5.36 -3.36 -3.70
C ARG A 36 5.96 -3.63 -5.09
N HIS A 37 6.62 -2.64 -5.67
CA HIS A 37 7.02 -2.70 -7.09
C HIS A 37 8.27 -3.55 -7.34
N GLU A 38 9.20 -3.59 -6.41
CA GLU A 38 10.52 -4.20 -6.61
C GLU A 38 10.68 -5.51 -5.84
N ALA A 39 10.06 -5.62 -4.66
CA ALA A 39 10.28 -6.74 -3.75
C ALA A 39 9.13 -7.77 -3.72
N GLY A 40 8.11 -7.62 -4.57
CA GLY A 40 7.00 -8.57 -4.71
C GLY A 40 6.02 -8.60 -3.53
N TRP A 41 5.99 -7.54 -2.71
CA TRP A 41 4.99 -7.40 -1.67
C TRP A 41 3.66 -6.94 -2.27
N SER A 42 2.56 -7.30 -1.63
CA SER A 42 1.24 -6.73 -1.92
C SER A 42 0.65 -6.11 -0.67
N HIS A 43 -0.25 -5.13 -0.85
CA HIS A 43 -0.95 -4.52 0.25
C HIS A 43 -2.45 -4.42 -0.04
N ARG A 44 -3.24 -4.41 1.03
CA ARG A 44 -4.68 -4.18 0.98
C ARG A 44 -5.08 -3.20 2.09
N PRO A 45 -5.73 -2.08 1.78
CA PRO A 45 -6.31 -1.22 2.82
C PRO A 45 -7.45 -1.97 3.53
N LEU A 46 -7.45 -1.92 4.87
CA LEU A 46 -8.49 -2.51 5.73
C LEU A 46 -9.52 -1.48 6.20
N GLY A 47 -9.30 -0.20 5.91
CA GLY A 47 -10.12 0.90 6.40
C GLY A 47 -9.59 1.49 7.71
N GLY A 48 -10.03 2.71 8.06
CA GLY A 48 -9.58 3.38 9.28
C GLY A 48 -8.09 3.75 9.31
N GLY A 49 -7.43 3.74 8.16
CA GLY A 49 -5.98 3.96 8.02
C GLY A 49 -5.14 2.68 8.16
N ASP A 50 -5.75 1.52 8.42
CA ASP A 50 -5.03 0.26 8.58
C ASP A 50 -4.76 -0.40 7.22
N HIS A 51 -3.60 -1.06 7.12
CA HIS A 51 -3.18 -1.77 5.92
C HIS A 51 -2.71 -3.18 6.28
N GLU A 52 -3.07 -4.16 5.46
CA GLU A 52 -2.52 -5.51 5.49
C GLU A 52 -1.48 -5.65 4.39
N TRP A 53 -0.26 -6.00 4.77
CA TRP A 53 0.86 -6.29 3.88
C TRP A 53 1.05 -7.79 3.78
N THR A 54 1.19 -8.32 2.57
CA THR A 54 1.53 -9.71 2.31
C THR A 54 2.93 -9.78 1.71
N SER A 55 3.82 -10.53 2.34
CA SER A 55 5.16 -10.77 1.83
C SER A 55 5.16 -11.72 0.63
N PRO A 56 6.25 -11.76 -0.16
CA PRO A 56 6.39 -12.73 -1.27
C PRO A 56 6.26 -14.19 -0.82
N LEU A 57 6.52 -14.46 0.46
CA LEU A 57 6.40 -15.79 1.07
C LEU A 57 5.01 -16.04 1.68
N GLY A 58 4.05 -15.14 1.46
CA GLY A 58 2.66 -15.26 1.91
C GLY A 58 2.41 -14.89 3.37
N ARG A 59 3.39 -14.34 4.09
CA ARG A 59 3.18 -13.88 5.48
C ARG A 59 2.43 -12.56 5.48
N ARG A 60 1.44 -12.43 6.37
CA ARG A 60 0.61 -11.23 6.49
C ARG A 60 0.98 -10.41 7.72
N TYR A 61 1.02 -9.09 7.55
CA TYR A 61 1.35 -8.11 8.58
C TYR A 61 0.33 -6.98 8.53
N THR A 62 -0.23 -6.60 9.68
CA THR A 62 -1.15 -5.46 9.75
C THR A 62 -0.42 -4.26 10.35
N THR A 63 -0.38 -3.16 9.61
CA THR A 63 0.11 -1.86 10.08
C THR A 63 -1.08 -0.97 10.40
N SER A 64 -1.13 -0.42 11.61
CA SER A 64 -2.18 0.51 11.99
C SER A 64 -1.83 1.93 11.58
N GLY A 65 -2.75 2.61 10.90
CA GLY A 65 -2.60 4.04 10.56
C GLY A 65 -3.01 4.98 11.69
N ARG A 66 -3.53 4.44 12.80
CA ARG A 66 -3.83 5.23 14.00
C ARG A 66 -2.52 5.73 14.62
N SER A 67 -2.53 7.01 14.97
CA SER A 67 -1.54 7.55 15.90
C SER A 67 -1.56 6.72 17.19
N PRO A 68 -0.40 6.41 17.80
CA PRO A 68 -0.36 5.83 19.14
C PRO A 68 -1.04 6.74 20.16
#